data_AF-A0A832H1F6-F1
#
_entry.id   AF-A0A832H1F6-F1
#
_cell.length_a   1.000
_cell.length_b   1.000
_cell.length_c   1.000
_cell.angle_alpha   90.00
_cell.angle_beta   90.00
_cell.angle_gamma   90.00
#
_symmetry.space_group_name_H-M   'P 1'
#
loop_
_entity.id
_entity.type
_entity.pdbx_description
1 polymer ?
#
loop_
_entity_poly.entity_id
_entity_poly.type
_entity_poly.pdbx_seq_one_letter_code
_entity_poly.pdbx_strand_id
1 'polypeptide(L)'
;MTERNNQPVFRNQVINKKELTKMISWAFTNHGTARTAQMADKLKDLGFKFATRAGVSISVDDLQVPATKRKLLEAAEETIRETEERYIRGEITEVERFQKVIDTWNGTNEELKDEVVRNFKMNNPLNSVYMMAFSGARGNISQVRQLVGMRGLMANPQGEIIDLPIKTNFREGLTVTEYIISSYGARKGLVDTALRTADSGYLTRRLVDVSQDVIIREVDCGTQRGIAVRSMRDGDRVLIPLKNRLLGRVAAQDVVHPETGEVIIPRNQSISDELAELVGKANVEEVVARSPLTCEAARSVCQQCYGWSLAHAKMVDIGEAVGIIAAQSIGEPGTHLTMRTFHTGGVFTGEMARQERAGFDGVIRYPKRLRVRPFRTRHGEDAFVVDSADSGLKIALEGADGQQQTFSVAQGATLLVRDGQKIKTGQILAEVPITGRSRKTTEKAAKDVASDIAGEVRFADLVPEEKKDRQGNTTRIAQRGGLLWILSGEVYNLPPGAEPVVKNGDRIEADGVLAETKLITEHGGIVRLPQEVEGSKGGREVEIITASVLL
;
A
#
# COMPACT_ATOMS: atom_id res chain seq x y z
N MET A 1 -2.84 -18.40 -54.59
CA MET A 1 -3.75 -17.76 -53.62
C MET A 1 -2.92 -17.39 -52.41
N THR A 2 -2.62 -16.14 -52.05
CA THR A 2 -3.08 -14.82 -52.46
C THR A 2 -1.92 -13.89 -52.11
N GLU A 3 -1.52 -13.01 -53.02
CA GLU A 3 -0.68 -11.86 -52.71
C GLU A 3 -1.45 -10.98 -51.72
N ARG A 4 -1.32 -11.27 -50.41
CA ARG A 4 -1.84 -10.38 -49.37
C ARG A 4 -0.89 -9.19 -49.29
N ASN A 5 -1.29 -8.11 -49.96
CA ASN A 5 -1.07 -6.71 -49.60
C ASN A 5 0.20 -6.48 -48.75
N ASN A 6 1.35 -6.39 -49.40
CA ASN A 6 2.61 -5.99 -48.76
C ASN A 6 2.66 -4.45 -48.57
N GLN A 7 1.53 -3.84 -48.18
CA GLN A 7 1.52 -2.45 -47.75
C GLN A 7 2.29 -2.37 -46.44
N PRO A 8 3.32 -1.53 -46.32
CA PRO A 8 4.01 -1.34 -45.07
C PRO A 8 2.99 -0.85 -44.02
N VAL A 9 2.80 -1.65 -42.97
CA VAL A 9 1.88 -1.32 -41.88
C VAL A 9 2.42 -0.08 -41.17
N PHE A 10 1.85 1.08 -41.49
CA PHE A 10 2.21 2.34 -40.85
C PHE A 10 1.43 2.50 -39.54
N ARG A 11 2.15 2.74 -38.44
CA ARG A 11 1.56 3.01 -37.12
C ARG A 11 1.91 4.44 -36.71
N ASN A 12 0.93 5.34 -36.73
CA ASN A 12 1.09 6.72 -36.28
C ASN A 12 0.84 6.84 -34.77
N GLN A 13 1.75 6.34 -33.95
CA GLN A 13 1.64 6.35 -32.49
C GLN A 13 3.01 6.61 -31.83
N VAL A 14 2.99 7.20 -30.63
CA VAL A 14 4.20 7.46 -29.83
C VAL A 14 4.67 6.16 -29.20
N ILE A 15 5.73 5.57 -29.76
CA ILE A 15 6.26 4.27 -29.31
C ILE A 15 6.93 4.42 -27.94
N ASN A 16 6.21 4.01 -26.90
CA ASN A 16 6.77 3.79 -25.56
C ASN A 16 7.39 2.39 -25.43
N LYS A 17 8.02 2.09 -24.28
CA LYS A 17 8.61 0.77 -24.00
C LYS A 17 7.62 -0.39 -24.21
N LYS A 18 6.35 -0.23 -23.81
CA LYS A 18 5.33 -1.30 -23.94
C LYS A 18 4.95 -1.54 -25.40
N GLU A 19 4.80 -0.47 -26.18
CA GLU A 19 4.51 -0.53 -27.60
C GLU A 19 5.68 -1.10 -28.40
N LEU A 20 6.92 -0.77 -28.00
CA LEU A 20 8.12 -1.37 -28.58
C LEU A 20 8.14 -2.89 -28.34
N THR A 21 7.82 -3.37 -27.14
CA THR A 21 7.69 -4.81 -26.86
C THR A 21 6.60 -5.45 -27.71
N LYS A 22 5.43 -4.81 -27.87
CA LYS A 22 4.35 -5.30 -28.75
C LYS A 22 4.80 -5.37 -30.21
N MET A 23 5.57 -4.38 -30.68
CA MET A 23 6.09 -4.35 -32.04
C MET A 23 7.08 -5.49 -32.29
N ILE A 24 8.01 -5.74 -31.36
CA ILE A 24 8.96 -6.86 -31.44
C ILE A 24 8.22 -8.20 -31.39
N SER A 25 7.23 -8.35 -30.50
CA SER A 25 6.41 -9.55 -30.41
C SER A 25 5.64 -9.81 -31.72
N TRP A 26 5.08 -8.77 -32.32
CA TRP A 26 4.38 -8.88 -33.62
C TRP A 26 5.34 -9.29 -34.74
N ALA A 27 6.56 -8.75 -34.77
CA ALA A 27 7.57 -9.14 -35.74
C ALA A 27 8.00 -10.61 -35.55
N PHE A 28 8.17 -11.05 -34.30
CA PHE A 28 8.53 -12.42 -33.96
C PHE A 28 7.48 -13.42 -34.45
N THR A 29 6.20 -13.17 -34.18
CA THR A 29 5.11 -14.06 -34.59
C THR A 29 4.94 -14.13 -36.10
N ASN A 30 5.06 -13.01 -36.83
CA ASN A 30 4.76 -12.95 -38.27
C ASN A 30 5.96 -13.22 -39.19
N HIS A 31 7.18 -12.92 -38.73
CA HIS A 31 8.38 -12.94 -39.58
C HIS A 31 9.51 -13.83 -39.02
N GLY A 32 9.32 -14.42 -37.84
CA GLY A 32 10.27 -15.35 -37.22
C GLY A 32 11.50 -14.68 -36.61
N THR A 33 12.38 -15.50 -36.03
CA THR A 33 13.50 -15.05 -35.20
C THR A 33 14.54 -14.21 -35.97
N ALA A 34 14.99 -14.69 -37.13
CA ALA A 34 16.10 -14.04 -37.86
C ALA A 34 15.78 -12.61 -38.32
N ARG A 35 14.58 -12.39 -38.88
CA ARG A 35 14.12 -11.06 -39.31
C ARG A 35 13.87 -10.14 -38.13
N THR A 36 13.33 -10.68 -37.04
CA THR A 36 13.08 -9.93 -35.80
C THR A 36 14.38 -9.45 -35.15
N ALA A 37 15.42 -10.30 -35.13
CA ALA A 37 16.74 -9.92 -34.65
C ALA A 37 17.34 -8.78 -35.47
N GLN A 38 17.30 -8.87 -36.81
CA GLN A 38 17.78 -7.81 -37.69
C GLN A 38 16.99 -6.49 -37.49
N MET A 39 15.67 -6.58 -37.31
CA MET A 39 14.83 -5.42 -37.00
C MET A 39 15.21 -4.80 -35.65
N ALA A 40 15.46 -5.61 -34.62
CA ALA A 40 15.86 -5.14 -33.31
C ALA A 40 17.22 -4.41 -33.35
N ASP A 41 18.19 -4.90 -34.12
CA ASP A 41 19.47 -4.22 -34.31
C ASP A 41 19.32 -2.88 -35.04
N LYS A 42 18.51 -2.82 -36.10
CA LYS A 42 18.22 -1.55 -36.79
C LYS A 42 17.52 -0.56 -35.88
N LEU A 43 16.58 -1.01 -35.05
CA LEU A 43 15.88 -0.17 -34.07
C LEU A 43 16.84 0.34 -32.99
N LYS A 44 17.78 -0.48 -32.53
CA LYS A 44 18.84 -0.09 -31.60
C LYS A 44 19.70 1.03 -32.19
N ASP A 45 20.19 0.87 -33.41
CA ASP A 45 21.04 1.87 -34.07
C ASP A 45 20.28 3.18 -34.33
N LEU A 46 19.02 3.08 -34.78
CA LEU A 46 18.11 4.21 -34.95
C LEU A 46 17.90 4.94 -33.61
N GLY A 47 17.62 4.18 -32.56
CA GLY A 47 17.41 4.66 -31.20
C GLY A 47 18.62 5.41 -30.67
N PHE A 48 19.82 4.85 -30.79
CA PHE A 48 21.04 5.52 -30.36
C PHE A 48 21.29 6.81 -31.14
N LYS A 49 21.16 6.79 -32.47
CA LYS A 49 21.35 7.98 -33.31
C LYS A 49 20.43 9.13 -32.92
N PHE A 50 19.13 8.86 -32.74
CA PHE A 50 18.17 9.90 -32.38
C PHE A 50 18.21 10.28 -30.90
N ALA A 51 18.55 9.37 -29.99
CA ALA A 51 18.76 9.70 -28.59
C ALA A 51 19.93 10.68 -28.40
N THR A 52 21.05 10.45 -29.10
CA THR A 52 22.19 11.39 -29.09
C THR A 52 21.79 12.74 -29.69
N ARG A 53 21.03 12.76 -30.78
CA ARG A 53 20.56 14.01 -31.41
C ARG A 53 19.54 14.77 -30.56
N ALA A 54 18.72 14.07 -29.79
CA ALA A 54 17.74 14.67 -28.90
C ALA A 54 18.40 15.42 -27.74
N GLY A 55 19.63 15.05 -27.34
CA GLY A 55 20.39 15.78 -26.33
C GLY A 55 19.68 15.85 -24.97
N VAL A 56 18.89 14.83 -24.62
CA VAL A 56 18.08 14.83 -23.40
C VAL A 56 19.00 14.87 -22.20
N SER A 57 18.85 15.91 -21.38
CA SER A 57 19.59 16.12 -20.13
C SER A 57 18.63 16.31 -18.97
N ILE A 58 19.14 16.19 -17.74
CA ILE A 58 18.40 16.51 -16.53
C ILE A 58 19.08 17.67 -15.82
N SER A 59 18.32 18.73 -15.58
CA SER A 59 18.74 19.92 -14.85
C SER A 59 17.84 20.13 -13.64
N VAL A 60 18.28 21.03 -12.74
CA VAL A 60 17.43 21.44 -11.62
C VAL A 60 16.15 22.09 -12.16
N ASP A 61 16.22 22.87 -13.24
CA ASP A 61 15.05 23.57 -13.81
C ASP A 61 14.00 22.64 -14.41
N ASP A 62 14.38 21.43 -14.82
CA ASP A 62 13.43 20.41 -15.28
C ASP A 62 12.52 19.92 -14.15
N LEU A 63 12.93 20.07 -12.88
CA LEU A 63 12.18 19.64 -11.71
C LEU A 63 11.11 20.68 -11.32
N GLN A 64 10.12 20.90 -12.18
CA GLN A 64 9.08 21.90 -11.95
C GLN A 64 8.10 21.47 -10.85
N VAL A 65 8.10 22.20 -9.73
CA VAL A 65 7.17 22.00 -8.62
C VAL A 65 5.82 22.64 -8.98
N PRO A 66 4.69 21.93 -8.86
CA PRO A 66 3.37 22.50 -9.11
C PRO A 66 3.05 23.63 -8.13
N ALA A 67 2.56 24.76 -8.63
CA ALA A 67 2.16 25.90 -7.79
C ALA A 67 0.98 25.56 -6.85
N THR A 68 0.16 24.60 -7.24
CA THR A 68 -0.97 24.06 -6.47
C THR A 68 -0.55 23.28 -5.23
N LYS A 69 0.72 22.85 -5.13
CA LYS A 69 1.25 22.07 -3.99
C LYS A 69 0.96 22.73 -2.64
N ARG A 70 1.26 24.02 -2.49
CA ARG A 70 1.09 24.73 -1.20
C ARG A 70 -0.36 24.71 -0.74
N LYS A 71 -1.29 24.99 -1.65
CA LYS A 71 -2.74 24.97 -1.37
C LYS A 71 -3.22 23.58 -0.92
N LEU A 72 -2.71 22.52 -1.56
CA LEU A 72 -3.05 21.14 -1.19
C LEU A 72 -2.50 20.76 0.20
N LEU A 73 -1.28 21.21 0.54
CA LEU A 73 -0.70 20.97 1.85
C LEU A 73 -1.44 21.75 2.96
N GLU A 74 -1.78 23.02 2.72
CA GLU A 74 -2.56 23.84 3.66
C GLU A 74 -3.94 23.24 3.92
N ALA A 75 -4.64 22.77 2.87
CA ALA A 75 -5.93 22.11 3.02
C ALA A 75 -5.84 20.79 3.83
N ALA A 76 -4.76 20.02 3.62
CA ALA A 76 -4.51 18.79 4.38
C ALA A 76 -4.21 19.08 5.85
N GLU A 77 -3.40 20.11 6.12
CA GLU A 77 -3.07 20.55 7.48
C GLU A 77 -4.29 21.04 8.24
N GLU A 78 -5.19 21.80 7.59
CA GLU A 78 -6.44 22.25 8.22
C GLU A 78 -7.34 21.06 8.56
N THR A 79 -7.46 20.09 7.64
CA THR A 79 -8.23 18.86 7.90
C THR A 79 -7.67 18.07 9.09
N ILE A 80 -6.34 18.03 9.24
CA ILE A 80 -5.68 17.37 10.37
C ILE A 80 -5.91 18.13 11.67
N ARG A 81 -5.87 19.47 11.63
CA ARG A 81 -6.16 20.32 12.78
C ARG A 81 -7.59 20.12 13.28
N GLU A 82 -8.56 20.09 12.37
CA GLU A 82 -9.95 19.76 12.73
C GLU A 82 -10.06 18.36 13.34
N THR A 83 -9.30 17.39 12.82
CA THR A 83 -9.28 16.02 13.36
C THR A 83 -8.68 16.00 14.78
N GLU A 84 -7.63 16.78 15.03
CA GLU A 84 -7.02 16.92 16.35
C GLU A 84 -7.99 17.56 17.36
N GLU A 85 -8.73 18.59 16.94
CA GLU A 85 -9.76 19.22 17.79
C GLU A 85 -10.88 18.22 18.15
N ARG A 86 -11.29 17.36 17.21
CA ARG A 86 -12.26 16.28 17.49
C ARG A 86 -11.71 15.26 18.48
N TYR A 87 -10.41 14.97 18.40
CA TYR A 87 -9.74 14.08 19.35
C TYR A 87 -9.69 14.71 20.75
N ILE A 88 -9.30 15.98 20.86
CA ILE A 88 -9.27 16.72 22.13
C ILE A 88 -10.67 16.79 22.78
N ARG A 89 -11.74 16.91 21.96
CA ARG A 89 -13.14 16.87 22.43
C ARG A 89 -13.63 15.46 22.80
N GLY A 90 -12.86 14.41 22.55
CA GLY A 90 -13.22 13.02 22.84
C GLY A 90 -14.24 12.41 21.88
N GLU A 91 -14.44 12.99 20.69
CA GLU A 91 -15.40 12.49 19.69
C GLU A 91 -14.85 11.24 18.93
N ILE A 92 -13.53 11.19 18.77
CA ILE A 92 -12.81 10.12 18.05
C ILE A 92 -11.74 9.48 18.95
N THR A 93 -11.43 8.22 18.66
CA THR A 93 -10.36 7.48 19.35
C THR A 93 -8.98 7.76 18.73
N GLU A 94 -7.91 7.45 19.46
CA GLU A 94 -6.53 7.61 18.97
C GLU A 94 -6.22 6.78 17.72
N VAL A 95 -6.82 5.59 17.61
CA VAL A 95 -6.70 4.73 16.42
C VAL A 95 -7.41 5.37 15.22
N GLU A 96 -8.61 5.92 15.42
CA GLU A 96 -9.38 6.62 14.37
C GLU A 96 -8.67 7.89 13.92
N ARG A 97 -8.12 8.67 14.86
CA ARG A 97 -7.31 9.87 14.59
C ARG A 97 -6.12 9.51 13.70
N PHE A 98 -5.32 8.54 14.12
CA PHE A 98 -4.12 8.12 13.39
C PHE A 98 -4.44 7.63 11.97
N GLN A 99 -5.49 6.82 11.81
CA GLN A 99 -5.91 6.33 10.50
C GLN A 99 -6.41 7.47 9.60
N LYS A 100 -7.15 8.45 10.15
CA LYS A 100 -7.59 9.64 9.42
C LYS A 100 -6.39 10.47 8.95
N VAL A 101 -5.41 10.70 9.81
CA VAL A 101 -4.18 11.46 9.46
C VAL A 101 -3.43 10.77 8.31
N ILE A 102 -3.23 9.44 8.39
CA ILE A 102 -2.57 8.68 7.32
C ILE A 102 -3.33 8.78 6.00
N ASP A 103 -4.64 8.56 6.03
CA ASP A 103 -5.45 8.56 4.82
C ASP A 103 -5.54 9.96 4.19
N THR A 104 -5.58 11.03 4.99
CA THR A 104 -5.49 12.42 4.51
C THR A 104 -4.17 12.66 3.80
N TRP A 105 -3.03 12.34 4.42
CA TRP A 105 -1.72 12.53 3.79
C TRP A 105 -1.53 11.70 2.53
N ASN A 106 -2.00 10.45 2.54
CA ASN A 106 -1.94 9.59 1.38
C ASN A 106 -2.81 10.11 0.23
N GLY A 107 -4.02 10.59 0.53
CA GLY A 107 -4.91 11.24 -0.44
C GLY A 107 -4.30 12.48 -1.06
N THR A 108 -3.75 13.38 -0.25
CA THR A 108 -3.03 14.57 -0.73
C THR A 108 -1.83 14.20 -1.61
N ASN A 109 -1.10 13.14 -1.25
CA ASN A 109 0.07 12.67 -2.01
C ASN A 109 -0.32 12.09 -3.39
N GLU A 110 -1.46 11.39 -3.48
CA GLU A 110 -1.99 10.89 -4.75
C GLU A 110 -2.60 12.01 -5.62
N GLU A 111 -3.28 12.98 -5.02
CA GLU A 111 -3.77 14.17 -5.74
C GLU A 111 -2.60 15.00 -6.29
N LEU A 112 -1.56 15.19 -5.49
CA LEU A 112 -0.34 15.90 -5.91
C LEU A 112 0.35 15.17 -7.07
N LYS A 113 0.35 13.84 -7.08
CA LYS A 113 0.90 13.03 -8.18
C LYS A 113 0.18 13.34 -9.49
N ASP A 114 -1.14 13.37 -9.48
CA ASP A 114 -1.95 13.65 -10.67
C ASP A 114 -1.75 15.10 -11.14
N GLU A 115 -1.64 16.02 -10.20
CA GLU A 115 -1.39 17.43 -10.46
C GLU A 115 0.00 17.68 -11.06
N VAL A 116 1.04 16.96 -10.60
CA VAL A 116 2.37 16.95 -11.22
C VAL A 116 2.28 16.54 -12.69
N VAL A 117 1.52 15.48 -13.00
CA VAL A 117 1.36 15.02 -14.39
C VAL A 117 0.60 16.04 -15.24
N ARG A 118 -0.44 16.69 -14.70
CA ARG A 118 -1.16 17.77 -15.40
C ARG A 118 -0.27 18.98 -15.66
N ASN A 119 0.52 19.39 -14.66
CA ASN A 119 1.46 20.49 -14.77
C ASN A 119 2.45 20.28 -15.92
N PHE A 120 3.07 19.09 -16.02
CA PHE A 120 3.97 18.78 -17.14
C PHE A 120 3.25 18.80 -18.48
N LYS A 121 2.04 18.25 -18.59
CA LYS A 121 1.27 18.22 -19.85
C LYS A 121 0.88 19.60 -20.34
N MET A 122 0.49 20.50 -19.44
CA MET A 122 0.03 21.85 -19.80
C MET A 122 1.20 22.80 -20.07
N ASN A 123 2.23 22.78 -19.22
CA ASN A 123 3.29 23.78 -19.27
C ASN A 123 4.48 23.37 -20.13
N ASN A 124 4.92 22.11 -20.04
CA ASN A 124 6.09 21.65 -20.79
C ASN A 124 6.05 20.13 -21.07
N PRO A 125 5.34 19.71 -22.14
CA PRO A 125 5.24 18.30 -22.51
C PRO A 125 6.56 17.69 -23.00
N LEU A 126 7.56 18.52 -23.34
CA LEU A 126 8.89 18.12 -23.77
C LEU A 126 9.92 18.13 -22.63
N ASN A 127 9.46 18.29 -21.39
CA ASN A 127 10.34 18.21 -20.23
C ASN A 127 11.04 16.83 -20.18
N SER A 128 12.36 16.84 -19.98
CA SER A 128 13.19 15.63 -20.00
C SER A 128 12.76 14.59 -18.95
N VAL A 129 12.41 15.02 -17.74
CA VAL A 129 11.98 14.13 -16.65
C VAL A 129 10.64 13.49 -16.99
N TYR A 130 9.72 14.28 -17.55
CA TYR A 130 8.43 13.78 -18.02
C TYR A 130 8.60 12.77 -19.16
N MET A 131 9.43 13.08 -20.16
CA MET A 131 9.73 12.18 -21.28
C MET A 131 10.35 10.86 -20.82
N MET A 132 11.33 10.88 -19.90
CA MET A 132 11.98 9.66 -19.38
C MET A 132 11.00 8.75 -18.63
N ALA A 133 10.15 9.33 -17.77
CA ALA A 133 9.18 8.58 -16.98
C ALA A 133 8.03 8.03 -17.83
N PHE A 134 7.46 8.83 -18.73
CA PHE A 134 6.30 8.42 -19.54
C PHE A 134 6.68 7.47 -20.68
N SER A 135 7.87 7.62 -21.27
CA SER A 135 8.40 6.64 -22.25
C SER A 135 8.67 5.27 -21.63
N GLY A 136 8.84 5.22 -20.31
CA GLY A 136 9.22 4.01 -19.57
C GLY A 136 10.69 3.64 -19.75
N ALA A 137 11.53 4.56 -20.25
CA ALA A 137 12.96 4.37 -20.40
C ALA A 137 13.65 4.26 -19.03
N ARG A 138 13.40 5.22 -18.14
CA ARG A 138 13.89 5.22 -16.77
C ARG A 138 13.04 6.15 -15.92
N GLY A 139 12.73 5.74 -14.70
CA GLY A 139 11.90 6.53 -13.79
C GLY A 139 10.45 6.01 -13.74
N ASN A 140 9.87 6.01 -12.55
CA ASN A 140 8.43 5.81 -12.34
C ASN A 140 7.80 7.16 -11.96
N ILE A 141 6.50 7.35 -12.22
CA ILE A 141 5.72 8.51 -11.78
C ILE A 141 5.85 8.69 -10.26
N SER A 142 5.89 7.60 -9.49
CA SER A 142 6.13 7.66 -8.03
C SER A 142 7.51 8.24 -7.66
N GLN A 143 8.52 8.08 -8.51
CA GLN A 143 9.86 8.67 -8.31
C GLN A 143 9.87 10.14 -8.71
N VAL A 144 9.22 10.50 -9.83
CA VAL A 144 9.04 11.90 -10.23
C VAL A 144 8.31 12.68 -9.14
N ARG A 145 7.27 12.08 -8.54
CA ARG A 145 6.56 12.63 -7.39
C ARG A 145 7.48 12.97 -6.21
N GLN A 146 8.46 12.13 -5.89
CA GLN A 146 9.40 12.42 -4.80
C GLN A 146 10.36 13.57 -5.14
N LEU A 147 10.66 13.80 -6.42
CA LEU A 147 11.54 14.87 -6.87
C LEU A 147 10.86 16.25 -6.82
N VAL A 148 9.61 16.35 -7.29
CA VAL A 148 8.90 17.64 -7.47
C VAL A 148 7.63 17.82 -6.63
N GLY A 149 7.05 16.74 -6.13
CA GLY A 149 5.84 16.75 -5.33
C GLY A 149 6.17 16.84 -3.85
N MET A 150 5.94 15.74 -3.14
CA MET A 150 6.34 15.52 -1.75
C MET A 150 6.87 14.09 -1.61
N ARG A 151 7.67 13.84 -0.57
CA ARG A 151 8.16 12.49 -0.31
C ARG A 151 7.09 11.61 0.34
N GLY A 152 6.26 12.19 1.21
CA GLY A 152 5.10 11.53 1.82
C GLY A 152 5.42 10.81 3.12
N LEU A 153 4.60 9.81 3.46
CA LEU A 153 4.70 9.02 4.68
C LEU A 153 5.82 7.97 4.58
N MET A 154 6.44 7.69 5.73
CA MET A 154 7.54 6.72 5.87
C MET A 154 7.18 5.62 6.86
N ALA A 155 7.74 4.44 6.67
CA ALA A 155 7.65 3.35 7.63
C ALA A 155 8.88 3.30 8.55
N ASN A 156 8.66 2.98 9.82
CA ASN A 156 9.70 2.71 10.80
C ASN A 156 10.37 1.33 10.54
N PRO A 157 11.47 0.99 11.24
CA PRO A 157 12.13 -0.32 11.11
C PRO A 157 11.22 -1.52 11.41
N GLN A 158 10.17 -1.34 12.20
CA GLN A 158 9.17 -2.36 12.55
C GLN A 158 8.13 -2.53 11.43
N GLY A 159 8.01 -1.56 10.52
CA GLY A 159 7.04 -1.57 9.41
C GLY A 159 5.77 -0.78 9.68
N GLU A 160 5.68 -0.08 10.81
CA GLU A 160 4.59 0.81 11.15
C GLU A 160 4.80 2.17 10.49
N ILE A 161 3.71 2.83 10.12
CA ILE A 161 3.76 4.14 9.47
C ILE A 161 4.01 5.21 10.51
N ILE A 162 4.91 6.14 10.20
CA ILE A 162 5.17 7.33 11.02
C ILE A 162 4.12 8.39 10.62
N ASP A 163 3.43 8.95 11.62
CA ASP A 163 2.39 9.98 11.44
C ASP A 163 2.91 11.31 10.89
N LEU A 164 4.19 11.62 11.11
CA LEU A 164 4.85 12.80 10.59
C LEU A 164 5.30 12.60 9.12
N PRO A 165 4.65 13.23 8.14
CA PRO A 165 5.05 13.11 6.73
C PRO A 165 6.26 14.00 6.41
N ILE A 166 6.94 13.66 5.32
CA ILE A 166 7.96 14.52 4.72
C ILE A 166 7.27 15.36 3.62
N LYS A 167 7.04 16.64 3.93
CA LYS A 167 6.30 17.60 3.08
C LYS A 167 7.18 18.17 1.97
N THR A 168 8.48 18.25 2.24
CA THR A 168 9.49 18.70 1.29
C THR A 168 9.75 17.67 0.20
N ASN A 169 10.33 18.13 -0.91
CA ASN A 169 10.82 17.29 -2.00
C ASN A 169 12.33 17.43 -2.18
N PHE A 170 12.92 16.59 -3.04
CA PHE A 170 14.37 16.64 -3.26
C PHE A 170 14.87 17.93 -3.90
N ARG A 171 14.03 18.65 -4.65
CA ARG A 171 14.39 19.97 -5.19
C ARG A 171 14.46 21.04 -4.09
N GLU A 172 13.50 21.03 -3.17
CA GLU A 172 13.41 21.97 -2.04
C GLU A 172 14.44 21.67 -0.96
N GLY A 173 14.87 20.40 -0.86
CA GLY A 173 15.78 19.92 0.17
C GLY A 173 15.03 19.37 1.38
N LEU A 174 15.68 18.44 2.11
CA LEU A 174 15.13 17.82 3.30
C LEU A 174 15.76 18.45 4.55
N THR A 175 14.96 18.66 5.59
CA THR A 175 15.48 19.01 6.91
C THR A 175 16.23 17.82 7.55
N VAL A 176 17.03 18.08 8.59
CA VAL A 176 17.77 17.01 9.30
C VAL A 176 16.81 15.94 9.83
N THR A 177 15.69 16.35 10.43
CA THR A 177 14.67 15.43 10.95
C THR A 177 14.04 14.58 9.84
N GLU A 178 13.63 15.21 8.73
CA GLU A 178 13.05 14.49 7.58
C GLU A 178 14.04 13.50 6.95
N TYR A 179 15.32 13.88 6.86
CA TYR A 179 16.37 13.02 6.33
C TYR A 179 16.61 11.79 7.24
N ILE A 180 16.65 11.98 8.56
CA ILE A 180 16.80 10.87 9.52
C ILE A 180 15.59 9.93 9.47
N ILE A 181 14.36 10.47 9.45
CA ILE A 181 13.13 9.67 9.30
C ILE A 181 13.18 8.82 8.02
N SER A 182 13.57 9.44 6.90
CA SER A 182 13.72 8.73 5.64
C SER A 182 14.81 7.65 5.66
N SER A 183 15.84 7.80 6.49
CA SER A 183 16.97 6.88 6.56
C SER A 183 16.58 5.54 7.16
N TYR A 184 15.62 5.50 8.09
CA TYR A 184 15.12 4.25 8.68
C TYR A 184 14.51 3.32 7.61
N GLY A 185 13.59 3.86 6.80
CA GLY A 185 12.93 3.13 5.73
C GLY A 185 13.93 2.64 4.66
N ALA A 186 14.86 3.51 4.26
CA ALA A 186 15.91 3.16 3.29
C ALA A 186 16.85 2.06 3.80
N ARG A 187 17.31 2.16 5.05
CA ARG A 187 18.19 1.16 5.66
C ARG A 187 17.51 -0.20 5.77
N LYS A 188 16.26 -0.25 6.22
CA LYS A 188 15.47 -1.48 6.27
C LYS A 188 15.37 -2.12 4.89
N GLY A 189 15.01 -1.35 3.87
CA GLY A 189 14.91 -1.83 2.50
C GLY A 189 16.21 -2.42 1.95
N LEU A 190 17.35 -1.78 2.22
CA LEU A 190 18.68 -2.29 1.82
C LEU A 190 19.05 -3.58 2.56
N VAL A 191 18.81 -3.64 3.87
CA VAL A 191 19.08 -4.84 4.69
C VAL A 191 18.19 -6.01 4.26
N ASP A 192 16.89 -5.78 4.10
CA ASP A 192 15.95 -6.80 3.63
C ASP A 192 16.32 -7.32 2.24
N THR A 193 16.76 -6.44 1.34
CA THR A 193 17.26 -6.83 0.02
C THR A 193 18.47 -7.75 0.14
N ALA A 194 19.44 -7.40 0.98
CA ALA A 194 20.65 -8.21 1.17
C ALA A 194 20.33 -9.59 1.77
N LEU A 195 19.46 -9.66 2.79
CA LEU A 195 19.13 -10.90 3.47
C LEU A 195 18.23 -11.82 2.63
N ARG A 196 17.14 -11.30 2.08
CA ARG A 196 16.13 -12.12 1.39
C ARG A 196 16.56 -12.62 0.00
N THR A 197 17.61 -12.03 -0.57
CA THR A 197 18.22 -12.54 -1.81
C THR A 197 18.75 -13.97 -1.59
N ALA A 198 19.35 -14.24 -0.43
CA ALA A 198 19.85 -15.57 -0.10
C ALA A 198 18.71 -16.60 -0.01
N ASP A 199 17.58 -16.23 0.64
CA ASP A 199 16.41 -17.10 0.75
C ASP A 199 15.79 -17.42 -0.61
N SER A 200 15.71 -16.43 -1.50
CA SER A 200 15.19 -16.59 -2.87
C SER A 200 16.09 -17.53 -3.70
N GLY A 201 17.41 -17.37 -3.57
CA GLY A 201 18.38 -18.26 -4.21
C GLY A 201 18.31 -19.69 -3.67
N TYR A 202 18.17 -19.84 -2.35
CA TYR A 202 18.01 -21.14 -1.71
C TYR A 202 16.72 -21.86 -2.14
N LEU A 203 15.60 -21.13 -2.24
CA LEU A 203 14.36 -21.66 -2.79
C LEU A 203 14.55 -22.14 -4.23
N THR A 204 15.24 -21.36 -5.07
CA THR A 204 15.52 -21.72 -6.47
C THR A 204 16.32 -23.01 -6.54
N ARG A 205 17.35 -23.17 -5.71
CA ARG A 205 18.12 -24.42 -5.61
C ARG A 205 17.23 -25.61 -5.25
N ARG A 206 16.38 -25.48 -4.22
CA ARG A 206 15.44 -26.54 -3.84
C ARG A 206 14.45 -26.90 -4.95
N LEU A 207 13.96 -25.89 -5.68
CA LEU A 207 13.08 -26.12 -6.83
C LEU A 207 13.78 -26.92 -7.93
N VAL A 208 15.04 -26.59 -8.23
CA VAL A 208 15.88 -27.33 -9.18
C VAL A 208 16.10 -28.76 -8.71
N ASP A 209 16.48 -28.97 -7.45
CA ASP A 209 16.74 -30.30 -6.89
C ASP A 209 15.52 -31.23 -7.02
N VAL A 210 14.31 -30.70 -6.85
CA VAL A 210 13.06 -31.49 -6.95
C VAL A 210 12.61 -31.72 -8.39
N SER A 211 12.91 -30.79 -9.30
CA SER A 211 12.38 -30.80 -10.68
C SER A 211 13.36 -31.25 -11.75
N GLN A 212 14.64 -31.48 -11.43
CA GLN A 212 15.68 -31.83 -12.41
C GLN A 212 15.37 -33.07 -13.25
N ASP A 213 14.62 -34.04 -12.70
CA ASP A 213 14.28 -35.28 -13.39
C ASP A 213 13.11 -35.13 -14.38
N VAL A 214 12.44 -33.97 -14.42
CA VAL A 214 11.27 -33.72 -15.26
C VAL A 214 11.72 -33.28 -16.67
N ILE A 215 11.71 -34.22 -17.60
CA ILE A 215 12.12 -34.05 -19.00
C ILE A 215 11.00 -34.52 -19.93
N ILE A 216 10.91 -33.93 -21.13
CA ILE A 216 10.00 -34.43 -22.19
C ILE A 216 10.58 -35.68 -22.83
N ARG A 217 9.92 -36.83 -22.69
CA ARG A 217 10.42 -38.12 -23.21
C ARG A 217 9.60 -38.73 -24.34
N GLU A 218 8.31 -38.40 -24.41
CA GLU A 218 7.38 -38.97 -25.37
C GLU A 218 6.41 -37.90 -25.89
N VAL A 219 5.77 -38.18 -27.03
CA VAL A 219 4.85 -37.23 -27.68
C VAL A 219 3.49 -37.19 -26.97
N ASP A 220 2.89 -38.35 -26.73
CA ASP A 220 1.58 -38.48 -26.10
C ASP A 220 1.59 -39.67 -25.12
N CYS A 221 1.13 -39.44 -23.89
CA CYS A 221 0.99 -40.48 -22.87
C CYS A 221 -0.37 -41.21 -22.95
N GLY A 222 -1.24 -40.84 -23.89
CA GLY A 222 -2.56 -41.44 -24.11
C GLY A 222 -3.65 -41.03 -23.11
N THR A 223 -3.33 -40.22 -22.10
CA THR A 223 -4.29 -39.86 -21.05
C THR A 223 -5.50 -39.11 -21.62
N GLN A 224 -6.69 -39.42 -21.12
CA GLN A 224 -7.91 -38.66 -21.42
C GLN A 224 -8.22 -37.62 -20.35
N ARG A 225 -7.42 -37.59 -19.28
CA ARG A 225 -7.62 -36.68 -18.14
C ARG A 225 -7.07 -35.30 -18.48
N GLY A 226 -7.88 -34.28 -18.22
CA GLY A 226 -7.49 -32.89 -18.37
C GLY A 226 -7.92 -32.07 -17.15
N ILE A 227 -7.48 -30.81 -17.12
CA ILE A 227 -7.86 -29.84 -16.11
C ILE A 227 -8.75 -28.79 -16.77
N ALA A 228 -9.88 -28.53 -16.14
CA ALA A 228 -10.75 -27.41 -16.43
C ALA A 228 -10.03 -26.07 -16.20
N VAL A 229 -9.80 -25.30 -17.27
CA VAL A 229 -9.21 -23.96 -17.20
C VAL A 229 -10.32 -22.94 -17.39
N ARG A 230 -10.48 -22.09 -16.37
CA ARG A 230 -11.41 -20.94 -16.35
C ARG A 230 -10.67 -19.63 -16.18
N SER A 231 -11.32 -18.52 -16.54
CA SER A 231 -10.82 -17.17 -16.22
C SER A 231 -10.58 -17.04 -14.72
N MET A 232 -9.43 -16.48 -14.32
CA MET A 232 -9.15 -16.23 -12.90
C MET A 232 -9.84 -14.94 -12.50
N ARG A 233 -10.87 -15.05 -11.65
CA ARG A 233 -11.65 -13.92 -11.14
C ARG A 233 -11.35 -13.71 -9.66
N ASP A 234 -11.27 -12.44 -9.26
CA ASP A 234 -11.21 -12.00 -7.87
C ASP A 234 -12.45 -11.13 -7.60
N GLY A 235 -13.47 -11.74 -7.00
CA GLY A 235 -14.84 -11.20 -7.02
C GLY A 235 -15.34 -10.99 -8.46
N ASP A 236 -15.77 -9.77 -8.77
CA ASP A 236 -16.25 -9.39 -10.11
C ASP A 236 -15.10 -9.03 -11.09
N ARG A 237 -13.87 -8.86 -10.60
CA ARG A 237 -12.75 -8.45 -11.45
C ARG A 237 -12.06 -9.67 -12.06
N VAL A 238 -11.99 -9.72 -13.39
CA VAL A 238 -11.18 -10.72 -14.09
C VAL A 238 -9.71 -10.32 -13.97
N LEU A 239 -8.92 -11.08 -13.20
CA LEU A 239 -7.48 -10.87 -13.06
C LEU A 239 -6.72 -11.38 -14.29
N ILE A 240 -7.00 -12.62 -14.69
CA ILE A 240 -6.36 -13.25 -15.84
C ILE A 240 -7.47 -13.81 -16.75
N PRO A 241 -7.62 -13.25 -17.97
CA PRO A 241 -8.62 -13.72 -18.91
C PRO A 241 -8.28 -15.14 -19.40
N LEU A 242 -9.29 -15.91 -19.76
CA LEU A 242 -9.14 -17.28 -20.25
C LEU A 242 -8.13 -17.39 -21.41
N LYS A 243 -8.16 -16.46 -22.36
CA LYS A 243 -7.23 -16.44 -23.52
C LYS A 243 -5.76 -16.54 -23.12
N ASN A 244 -5.34 -15.81 -22.08
CA ASN A 244 -3.95 -15.78 -21.63
C ASN A 244 -3.56 -17.09 -20.93
N ARG A 245 -4.52 -17.80 -20.34
CA ARG A 245 -4.28 -19.07 -19.66
C ARG A 245 -4.21 -20.25 -20.63
N LEU A 246 -4.90 -20.15 -21.76
CA LEU A 246 -4.97 -21.20 -22.78
C LEU A 246 -3.80 -21.16 -23.77
N LEU A 247 -3.15 -20.02 -23.92
CA LEU A 247 -2.02 -19.84 -24.84
C LEU A 247 -0.96 -20.95 -24.66
N GLY A 248 -0.69 -21.68 -25.75
CA GLY A 248 0.33 -22.73 -25.80
C GLY A 248 -0.04 -24.05 -25.12
N ARG A 249 -1.27 -24.20 -24.59
CA ARG A 249 -1.75 -25.48 -24.05
C ARG A 249 -2.37 -26.35 -25.15
N VAL A 250 -2.65 -27.61 -24.83
CA VAL A 250 -3.32 -28.56 -25.74
C VAL A 250 -4.71 -28.89 -25.20
N ALA A 251 -5.72 -28.90 -26.08
CA ALA A 251 -7.09 -29.26 -25.71
C ALA A 251 -7.20 -30.77 -25.40
N ALA A 252 -7.79 -31.12 -24.25
CA ALA A 252 -8.04 -32.52 -23.88
C ALA A 252 -9.36 -33.06 -24.46
N GLN A 253 -10.31 -32.16 -24.75
CA GLN A 253 -11.62 -32.43 -25.33
C GLN A 253 -11.90 -31.43 -26.45
N ASP A 254 -12.84 -31.77 -27.33
CA ASP A 254 -13.29 -30.87 -28.39
C ASP A 254 -13.98 -29.65 -27.77
N VAL A 255 -13.47 -28.46 -28.08
CA VAL A 255 -14.05 -27.18 -27.65
C VAL A 255 -15.09 -26.77 -28.66
N VAL A 256 -16.36 -26.82 -28.27
CA VAL A 256 -17.50 -26.43 -29.10
C VAL A 256 -17.96 -25.02 -28.80
N HIS A 257 -18.45 -24.32 -29.82
CA HIS A 257 -19.10 -23.03 -29.65
C HIS A 257 -20.46 -23.22 -28.95
N PRO A 258 -20.76 -22.49 -27.86
CA PRO A 258 -22.00 -22.67 -27.09
C PRO A 258 -23.28 -22.44 -27.92
N GLU A 259 -23.26 -21.44 -28.80
CA GLU A 259 -24.42 -21.08 -29.62
C GLU A 259 -24.55 -21.82 -30.96
N THR A 260 -23.45 -22.00 -31.70
CA THR A 260 -23.48 -22.60 -33.05
C THR A 260 -23.27 -24.11 -33.07
N GLY A 261 -22.71 -24.68 -31.99
CA GLY A 261 -22.36 -26.10 -31.92
C GLY A 261 -21.16 -26.50 -32.80
N GLU A 262 -20.50 -25.54 -33.45
CA GLU A 262 -19.30 -25.80 -34.26
C GLU A 262 -18.09 -26.12 -33.38
N VAL A 263 -17.26 -27.08 -33.80
CA VAL A 263 -16.01 -27.40 -33.11
C VAL A 263 -14.97 -26.33 -33.44
N ILE A 264 -14.60 -25.53 -32.43
CA ILE A 264 -13.59 -24.47 -32.54
C ILE A 264 -12.18 -25.09 -32.48
N ILE A 265 -11.96 -25.98 -31.52
CA ILE A 265 -10.67 -26.63 -31.29
C ILE A 265 -10.91 -28.13 -31.10
N PRO A 266 -10.46 -28.99 -32.04
CA PRO A 266 -10.50 -30.43 -31.84
C PRO A 266 -9.50 -30.87 -30.76
N ARG A 267 -9.77 -32.05 -30.20
CA ARG A 267 -8.93 -32.71 -29.20
C ARG A 267 -7.50 -32.87 -29.72
N ASN A 268 -6.55 -32.73 -28.79
CA ASN A 268 -5.11 -32.82 -29.02
C ASN A 268 -4.54 -31.74 -29.95
N GLN A 269 -5.32 -30.72 -30.31
CA GLN A 269 -4.79 -29.54 -31.00
C GLN A 269 -4.18 -28.54 -30.00
N SER A 270 -3.00 -28.02 -30.36
CA SER A 270 -2.37 -26.94 -29.60
C SER A 270 -3.07 -25.61 -29.83
N ILE A 271 -3.28 -24.85 -28.76
CA ILE A 271 -4.01 -23.58 -28.77
C ILE A 271 -3.02 -22.44 -29.07
N SER A 272 -3.13 -21.87 -30.28
CA SER A 272 -2.41 -20.65 -30.68
C SER A 272 -3.12 -19.39 -30.17
N ASP A 273 -2.47 -18.23 -30.27
CA ASP A 273 -3.06 -16.94 -29.90
C ASP A 273 -4.35 -16.64 -30.68
N GLU A 274 -4.38 -16.96 -31.98
CA GLU A 274 -5.56 -16.81 -32.84
C GLU A 274 -6.73 -17.70 -32.38
N LEU A 275 -6.45 -18.96 -32.03
CA LEU A 275 -7.47 -19.89 -31.51
C LEU A 275 -7.94 -19.46 -30.12
N ALA A 276 -7.04 -18.95 -29.27
CA ALA A 276 -7.40 -18.43 -27.95
C ALA A 276 -8.29 -17.17 -28.07
N GLU A 277 -8.07 -16.31 -29.07
CA GLU A 277 -8.96 -15.18 -29.36
C GLU A 277 -10.33 -15.64 -29.85
N LEU A 278 -10.40 -16.68 -30.70
CA LEU A 278 -11.67 -17.25 -31.15
C LEU A 278 -12.48 -17.82 -29.98
N VAL A 279 -11.84 -18.57 -29.08
CA VAL A 279 -12.48 -19.09 -27.85
C VAL A 279 -12.98 -17.95 -26.97
N GLY A 280 -12.20 -16.87 -26.85
CA GLY A 280 -12.61 -15.68 -26.11
C GLY A 280 -13.81 -14.96 -26.72
N LYS A 281 -13.89 -14.88 -28.06
CA LYS A 281 -15.02 -14.27 -28.79
C LYS A 281 -16.29 -15.13 -28.73
N ALA A 282 -16.13 -16.46 -28.76
CA ALA A 282 -17.20 -17.43 -28.61
C ALA A 282 -17.78 -17.48 -27.17
N ASN A 283 -17.21 -16.70 -26.24
CA ASN A 283 -17.62 -16.59 -24.86
C ASN A 283 -17.68 -17.94 -24.10
N VAL A 284 -16.76 -18.85 -24.43
CA VAL A 284 -16.61 -20.13 -23.74
C VAL A 284 -16.07 -19.86 -22.32
N GLU A 285 -16.79 -20.34 -21.30
CA GLU A 285 -16.41 -20.09 -19.90
C GLU A 285 -15.28 -21.02 -19.40
N GLU A 286 -15.27 -22.24 -19.90
CA GLU A 286 -14.40 -23.33 -19.42
C GLU A 286 -13.86 -24.16 -20.59
N VAL A 287 -12.56 -24.43 -20.57
CA VAL A 287 -11.90 -25.31 -21.55
C VAL A 287 -11.10 -26.36 -20.80
N VAL A 288 -11.34 -27.63 -21.12
CA VAL A 288 -10.57 -28.75 -20.56
C VAL A 288 -9.26 -28.90 -21.33
N ALA A 289 -8.15 -28.52 -20.72
CA ALA A 289 -6.82 -28.60 -21.30
C ALA A 289 -6.02 -29.75 -20.68
N ARG A 290 -5.10 -30.33 -21.45
CA ARG A 290 -4.12 -31.27 -20.92
C ARG A 290 -3.16 -30.56 -19.95
N SER A 291 -2.61 -31.32 -19.02
CA SER A 291 -1.76 -30.78 -17.95
C SER A 291 -0.64 -31.75 -17.58
N PRO A 292 0.55 -31.27 -17.18
CA PRO A 292 1.60 -32.11 -16.62
C PRO A 292 1.15 -32.90 -15.38
N LEU A 293 0.17 -32.37 -14.61
CA LEU A 293 -0.35 -33.03 -13.40
C LEU A 293 -1.20 -34.28 -13.69
N THR A 294 -1.82 -34.34 -14.88
CA THR A 294 -2.64 -35.48 -15.31
C THR A 294 -1.89 -36.42 -16.25
N CYS A 295 -0.60 -36.17 -16.48
CA CYS A 295 0.23 -36.97 -17.35
C CYS A 295 0.50 -38.36 -16.73
N GLU A 296 0.46 -39.39 -17.58
CA GLU A 296 0.70 -40.79 -17.20
C GLU A 296 2.10 -41.28 -17.61
N ALA A 297 2.93 -40.39 -18.14
CA ALA A 297 4.31 -40.68 -18.50
C ALA A 297 5.14 -41.04 -17.26
N ALA A 298 5.91 -42.13 -17.32
CA ALA A 298 6.70 -42.59 -16.19
C ALA A 298 7.88 -41.64 -15.91
N ARG A 299 7.88 -41.00 -14.72
CA ARG A 299 8.93 -40.06 -14.27
C ARG A 299 9.33 -39.02 -15.33
N SER A 300 8.37 -38.59 -16.14
CA SER A 300 8.57 -37.64 -17.24
C SER A 300 7.24 -36.96 -17.57
N VAL A 301 7.25 -36.05 -18.53
CA VAL A 301 6.03 -35.41 -19.05
C VAL A 301 6.01 -35.61 -20.56
N CYS A 302 4.84 -35.86 -21.15
CA CYS A 302 4.71 -35.95 -22.60
C CYS A 302 4.56 -34.56 -23.25
N GLN A 303 4.93 -34.46 -24.52
CA GLN A 303 4.88 -33.24 -25.31
C GLN A 303 3.49 -32.59 -25.30
N GLN A 304 2.43 -33.40 -25.45
CA GLN A 304 1.05 -32.90 -25.46
C GLN A 304 0.52 -32.45 -24.09
N CYS A 305 1.01 -33.02 -22.97
CA CYS A 305 0.60 -32.58 -21.64
C CYS A 305 1.30 -31.27 -21.23
N TYR A 306 2.50 -31.00 -21.75
CA TYR A 306 3.20 -29.73 -21.56
C TYR A 306 2.70 -28.64 -22.51
N GLY A 307 2.66 -28.93 -23.82
CA GLY A 307 2.28 -28.00 -24.87
C GLY A 307 3.47 -27.26 -25.49
N TRP A 308 3.40 -25.93 -25.55
CA TRP A 308 4.40 -25.10 -26.21
C TRP A 308 5.60 -24.78 -25.31
N SER A 309 6.80 -24.74 -25.91
CA SER A 309 7.93 -24.00 -25.36
C SER A 309 7.67 -22.50 -25.56
N LEU A 310 7.49 -21.78 -24.46
CA LEU A 310 7.20 -20.33 -24.48
C LEU A 310 8.36 -19.50 -25.06
N ALA A 311 9.58 -20.06 -25.12
CA ALA A 311 10.73 -19.41 -25.73
C ALA A 311 10.67 -19.39 -27.26
N HIS A 312 10.08 -20.43 -27.87
CA HIS A 312 10.04 -20.61 -29.32
C HIS A 312 8.64 -20.47 -29.92
N ALA A 313 7.60 -20.38 -29.09
CA ALA A 313 6.18 -20.34 -29.50
C ALA A 313 5.79 -21.52 -30.41
N LYS A 314 6.36 -22.70 -30.14
CA LYS A 314 6.12 -23.97 -30.84
C LYS A 314 5.99 -25.08 -29.80
N MET A 315 5.49 -26.25 -30.22
CA MET A 315 5.49 -27.45 -29.38
C MET A 315 6.89 -27.72 -28.83
N VAL A 316 6.97 -28.11 -27.56
CA VAL A 316 8.22 -28.38 -26.84
C VAL A 316 9.00 -29.52 -27.51
N ASP A 317 10.33 -29.46 -27.54
CA ASP A 317 11.12 -30.51 -28.19
C ASP A 317 11.29 -31.73 -27.27
N ILE A 318 11.45 -32.92 -27.85
CA ILE A 318 11.76 -34.14 -27.09
C ILE A 318 13.18 -34.02 -26.53
N GLY A 319 13.34 -34.27 -25.23
CA GLY A 319 14.59 -34.12 -24.50
C GLY A 319 14.73 -32.78 -23.77
N GLU A 320 13.78 -31.85 -23.90
CA GLU A 320 13.84 -30.56 -23.22
C GLU A 320 13.62 -30.72 -21.70
N ALA A 321 14.54 -30.13 -20.90
CA ALA A 321 14.54 -30.21 -19.44
C ALA A 321 13.55 -29.21 -18.82
N VAL A 322 12.26 -29.44 -19.04
CA VAL A 322 11.17 -28.55 -18.63
C VAL A 322 11.10 -28.30 -17.12
N GLY A 323 11.57 -29.24 -16.30
CA GLY A 323 11.65 -29.06 -14.85
C GLY A 323 12.61 -27.94 -14.44
N ILE A 324 13.83 -27.95 -15.00
CA ILE A 324 14.84 -26.91 -14.76
C ILE A 324 14.33 -25.54 -15.22
N ILE A 325 13.73 -25.49 -16.42
CA ILE A 325 13.16 -24.26 -16.99
C ILE A 325 12.06 -23.72 -16.07
N ALA A 326 11.17 -24.58 -15.57
CA ALA A 326 10.11 -24.19 -14.65
C ALA A 326 10.65 -23.66 -13.32
N ALA A 327 11.67 -24.31 -12.73
CA ALA A 327 12.30 -23.86 -11.50
C ALA A 327 12.94 -22.47 -11.66
N GLN A 328 13.67 -22.24 -12.75
CA GLN A 328 14.26 -20.93 -13.06
C GLN A 328 13.20 -19.85 -13.30
N SER A 329 12.13 -20.19 -14.03
CA SER A 329 11.02 -19.29 -14.32
C SER A 329 10.25 -18.85 -13.06
N ILE A 330 10.40 -19.55 -11.94
CA ILE A 330 9.88 -19.15 -10.63
C ILE A 330 10.96 -18.42 -9.82
N GLY A 331 12.17 -18.98 -9.78
CA GLY A 331 13.27 -18.54 -8.93
C GLY A 331 13.86 -17.18 -9.30
N GLU A 332 14.15 -16.97 -10.59
CA GLU A 332 14.72 -15.70 -11.06
C GLU A 332 13.74 -14.54 -10.84
N PRO A 333 12.46 -14.61 -11.27
CA PRO A 333 11.50 -13.54 -10.97
C PRO A 333 11.26 -13.37 -9.47
N GLY A 334 11.26 -14.44 -8.68
CA GLY A 334 11.15 -14.37 -7.22
C GLY A 334 12.25 -13.53 -6.59
N THR A 335 13.50 -13.77 -7.01
CA THR A 335 14.68 -13.01 -6.56
C THR A 335 14.61 -11.56 -7.05
N HIS A 336 14.18 -11.32 -8.29
CA HIS A 336 13.99 -9.96 -8.79
C HIS A 336 12.89 -9.19 -8.04
N LEU A 337 11.79 -9.86 -7.65
CA LEU A 337 10.72 -9.24 -6.90
C LEU A 337 11.16 -8.88 -5.49
N THR A 338 11.89 -9.76 -4.80
CA THR A 338 12.43 -9.46 -3.46
C THR A 338 13.44 -8.32 -3.51
N MET A 339 14.26 -8.22 -4.55
CA MET A 339 15.11 -7.05 -4.75
C MET A 339 14.30 -5.79 -5.11
N ARG A 340 13.21 -5.92 -5.88
CA ARG A 340 12.49 -4.76 -6.43
C ARG A 340 11.46 -4.10 -5.52
N THR A 341 10.84 -4.84 -4.61
CA THR A 341 9.72 -4.31 -3.80
C THR A 341 10.19 -3.48 -2.60
N PHE A 342 11.38 -3.73 -2.07
CA PHE A 342 11.82 -3.14 -0.81
C PHE A 342 12.78 -1.94 -0.96
N HIS A 343 13.29 -1.68 -2.17
CA HIS A 343 14.18 -0.54 -2.43
C HIS A 343 13.44 0.79 -2.68
N THR A 344 12.11 0.85 -2.52
CA THR A 344 11.34 2.11 -2.62
C THR A 344 11.61 3.08 -1.46
N GLY A 345 12.54 2.74 -0.55
CA GLY A 345 13.05 3.65 0.48
C GLY A 345 12.11 3.82 1.67
N GLY A 346 11.19 2.88 1.89
CA GLY A 346 10.21 2.94 2.98
C GLY A 346 9.06 3.92 2.74
N VAL A 347 8.93 4.49 1.54
CA VAL A 347 7.81 5.36 1.14
C VAL A 347 6.53 4.53 1.13
N PHE A 348 5.56 4.93 1.94
CA PHE A 348 4.25 4.30 1.95
C PHE A 348 3.40 4.81 0.78
N THR A 349 2.82 3.87 0.03
CA THR A 349 1.76 4.14 -0.96
C THR A 349 0.62 3.21 -0.67
N GLY A 350 -0.37 3.69 0.09
CA GLY A 350 -1.60 2.93 0.32
C GLY A 350 -2.52 3.09 -0.89
N GLU A 351 -3.06 1.98 -1.39
CA GLU A 351 -4.18 2.07 -2.33
C GLU A 351 -5.41 2.57 -1.57
N MET A 352 -5.89 3.76 -1.92
CA MET A 352 -7.16 4.27 -1.39
C MET A 352 -8.32 3.45 -1.95
N ALA A 353 -9.34 3.23 -1.12
CA ALA A 353 -10.60 2.66 -1.59
C ALA A 353 -11.16 3.58 -2.68
N ARG A 354 -11.82 2.99 -3.68
CA ARG A 354 -12.44 3.78 -4.74
C ARG A 354 -13.58 4.60 -4.12
N GLN A 355 -13.44 5.92 -4.18
CA GLN A 355 -14.44 6.87 -3.69
C GLN A 355 -15.31 7.33 -4.85
N GLU A 356 -16.62 7.20 -4.71
CA GLU A 356 -17.59 7.77 -5.64
C GLU A 356 -17.99 9.15 -5.13
N ARG A 357 -17.84 10.18 -5.99
CA ARG A 357 -18.14 11.58 -5.66
C ARG A 357 -19.39 12.08 -6.40
N ALA A 358 -20.08 13.03 -5.78
CA ALA A 358 -21.20 13.75 -6.40
C ALA A 358 -20.72 14.56 -7.61
N GLY A 359 -21.29 14.32 -8.79
CA GLY A 359 -21.02 15.10 -9.99
C GLY A 359 -21.76 16.44 -10.04
N PHE A 360 -22.85 16.58 -9.29
CA PHE A 360 -23.68 17.77 -9.20
C PHE A 360 -24.43 17.84 -7.86
N ASP A 361 -25.05 18.97 -7.56
CA ASP A 361 -25.88 19.17 -6.37
C ASP A 361 -27.22 18.41 -6.51
N GLY A 362 -27.57 17.61 -5.51
CA GLY A 362 -28.75 16.75 -5.61
C GLY A 362 -29.15 16.06 -4.32
N VAL A 363 -30.18 15.22 -4.43
CA VAL A 363 -30.68 14.38 -3.33
C VAL A 363 -30.41 12.92 -3.65
N ILE A 364 -29.86 12.19 -2.68
CA ILE A 364 -29.70 10.74 -2.82
C ILE A 364 -31.01 10.01 -2.56
N ARG A 365 -31.29 9.01 -3.39
CA ARG A 365 -32.34 8.03 -3.13
C ARG A 365 -31.80 6.62 -3.10
N TYR A 366 -32.09 5.91 -2.01
CA TYR A 366 -31.80 4.49 -1.87
C TYR A 366 -32.89 3.66 -2.57
N PRO A 367 -32.52 2.61 -3.30
CA PRO A 367 -33.51 1.68 -3.81
C PRO A 367 -34.14 0.93 -2.62
N LYS A 368 -35.47 0.74 -2.64
CA LYS A 368 -36.25 0.11 -1.56
C LYS A 368 -35.79 -1.29 -1.12
N ARG A 369 -34.94 -1.96 -1.92
CA ARG A 369 -34.38 -3.29 -1.64
C ARG A 369 -32.99 -3.25 -0.98
N LEU A 370 -32.37 -2.09 -0.84
CA LEU A 370 -31.04 -1.96 -0.26
C LEU A 370 -31.11 -2.12 1.26
N ARG A 371 -30.49 -3.17 1.79
CA ARG A 371 -30.33 -3.35 3.24
C ARG A 371 -29.00 -2.76 3.68
N VAL A 372 -29.08 -1.77 4.54
CA VAL A 372 -27.93 -1.10 5.12
C VAL A 372 -27.93 -1.27 6.64
N ARG A 373 -26.75 -1.47 7.22
CA ARG A 373 -26.55 -1.49 8.67
C ARG A 373 -25.73 -0.28 9.12
N PRO A 374 -26.02 0.32 10.28
CA PRO A 374 -25.16 1.36 10.84
C PRO A 374 -23.77 0.78 11.13
N PHE A 375 -22.74 1.53 10.77
CA PHE A 375 -21.34 1.15 10.90
C PHE A 375 -20.49 2.39 11.18
N ARG A 376 -19.68 2.34 12.23
CA ARG A 376 -18.69 3.39 12.49
C ARG A 376 -17.47 3.14 11.60
N THR A 377 -17.13 4.14 10.79
CA THR A 377 -15.98 4.04 9.89
C THR A 377 -14.66 4.00 10.66
N ARG A 378 -13.57 3.63 9.96
CA ARG A 378 -12.20 3.73 10.49
C ARG A 378 -11.78 5.17 10.87
N HIS A 379 -12.60 6.15 10.53
CA HIS A 379 -12.38 7.58 10.75
C HIS A 379 -13.21 8.12 11.92
N GLY A 380 -14.01 7.28 12.60
CA GLY A 380 -14.91 7.71 13.66
C GLY A 380 -16.20 8.38 13.18
N GLU A 381 -16.46 8.38 11.87
CA GLU A 381 -17.70 8.92 11.28
C GLU A 381 -18.78 7.82 11.22
N ASP A 382 -20.04 8.19 11.49
CA ASP A 382 -21.18 7.31 11.33
C ASP A 382 -21.51 7.09 9.85
N ALA A 383 -21.45 5.84 9.41
CA ALA A 383 -21.75 5.44 8.04
C ALA A 383 -22.68 4.23 8.01
N PHE A 384 -22.98 3.77 6.81
CA PHE A 384 -23.83 2.62 6.56
C PHE A 384 -23.11 1.60 5.70
N VAL A 385 -23.10 0.33 6.10
CA VAL A 385 -22.53 -0.75 5.27
C VAL A 385 -23.64 -1.51 4.58
N VAL A 386 -23.43 -1.83 3.30
CA VAL A 386 -24.36 -2.64 2.50
C VAL A 386 -24.15 -4.13 2.82
N ASP A 387 -25.15 -4.76 3.46
CA ASP A 387 -25.07 -6.18 3.87
C ASP A 387 -25.42 -7.15 2.74
N SER A 388 -26.32 -6.75 1.85
CA SER A 388 -26.67 -7.52 0.66
C SER A 388 -26.82 -6.57 -0.51
N ALA A 389 -26.00 -6.78 -1.54
CA ALA A 389 -26.22 -6.18 -2.83
C ALA A 389 -26.59 -7.33 -3.79
N ASP A 390 -27.86 -7.40 -4.20
CA ASP A 390 -28.17 -8.08 -5.47
C ASP A 390 -27.33 -7.38 -6.55
N SER A 391 -26.66 -8.17 -7.39
CA SER A 391 -25.78 -7.67 -8.46
C SER A 391 -26.57 -6.70 -9.35
N GLY A 392 -26.33 -5.39 -9.19
CA GLY A 392 -26.99 -4.35 -9.98
C GLY A 392 -27.80 -3.29 -9.20
N LEU A 393 -27.81 -3.29 -7.86
CA LEU A 393 -28.42 -2.19 -7.11
C LEU A 393 -27.62 -0.89 -7.33
N LYS A 394 -28.31 0.10 -7.92
CA LYS A 394 -27.76 1.44 -8.20
C LYS A 394 -28.36 2.44 -7.22
N ILE A 395 -27.52 3.25 -6.62
CA ILE A 395 -27.95 4.45 -5.89
C ILE A 395 -28.06 5.59 -6.91
N ALA A 396 -29.16 6.33 -6.85
CA ALA A 396 -29.40 7.47 -7.72
C ALA A 396 -29.20 8.78 -6.96
N LEU A 397 -28.43 9.69 -7.55
CA LEU A 397 -28.37 11.09 -7.18
C LEU A 397 -29.26 11.87 -8.15
N GLU A 398 -30.32 12.48 -7.65
CA GLU A 398 -31.28 13.28 -8.43
C GLU A 398 -30.99 14.77 -8.25
N GLY A 399 -30.69 15.47 -9.36
CA GLY A 399 -30.44 16.91 -9.37
C GLY A 399 -31.71 17.72 -9.62
N ALA A 400 -31.68 19.01 -9.30
CA ALA A 400 -32.82 19.91 -9.50
C ALA A 400 -33.24 20.03 -10.99
N ASP A 401 -32.29 19.87 -11.92
CA ASP A 401 -32.48 19.99 -13.37
C ASP A 401 -32.85 18.65 -14.06
N GLY A 402 -33.26 17.62 -13.31
CA GLY A 402 -33.59 16.30 -13.86
C GLY A 402 -32.38 15.44 -14.24
N GLN A 403 -31.15 15.89 -13.96
CA GLN A 403 -29.95 15.09 -14.12
C GLN A 403 -29.92 13.97 -13.07
N GLN A 404 -29.63 12.74 -13.51
CA GLN A 404 -29.49 11.59 -12.63
C GLN A 404 -28.12 10.95 -12.79
N GLN A 405 -27.36 10.87 -11.71
CA GLN A 405 -26.12 10.09 -11.64
C GLN A 405 -26.43 8.80 -10.88
N THR A 406 -26.24 7.67 -11.55
CA THR A 406 -26.41 6.35 -10.92
C THR A 406 -25.06 5.67 -10.75
N PHE A 407 -24.79 5.15 -9.56
CA PHE A 407 -23.58 4.36 -9.29
C PHE A 407 -23.95 3.02 -8.67
N SER A 408 -23.29 1.95 -9.14
CA SER A 408 -23.50 0.60 -8.65
C SER A 408 -22.73 0.37 -7.35
N VAL A 409 -23.40 -0.21 -6.35
CA VAL A 409 -22.79 -0.46 -5.05
C VAL A 409 -22.69 -1.96 -4.82
N ALA A 410 -21.50 -2.44 -4.47
CA ALA A 410 -21.24 -3.84 -4.15
C ALA A 410 -21.49 -4.14 -2.66
N GLN A 411 -21.64 -5.43 -2.33
CA GLN A 411 -21.73 -5.88 -0.94
C GLN A 411 -20.48 -5.47 -0.16
N GLY A 412 -20.67 -4.96 1.06
CA GLY A 412 -19.58 -4.46 1.92
C GLY A 412 -19.11 -3.04 1.61
N ALA A 413 -19.72 -2.33 0.65
CA ALA A 413 -19.48 -0.91 0.45
C ALA A 413 -19.95 -0.07 1.64
N THR A 414 -19.18 0.98 1.95
CA THR A 414 -19.46 1.92 3.04
C THR A 414 -20.06 3.20 2.45
N LEU A 415 -21.31 3.47 2.78
CA LEU A 415 -22.07 4.65 2.39
C LEU A 415 -21.94 5.72 3.48
N LEU A 416 -21.44 6.89 3.12
CA LEU A 416 -21.21 8.02 4.04
C LEU A 416 -22.42 8.95 4.17
N VAL A 417 -23.49 8.62 3.45
CA VAL A 417 -24.65 9.47 3.21
C VAL A 417 -25.92 8.76 3.67
N ARG A 418 -26.96 9.53 3.96
CA ARG A 418 -28.29 9.01 4.33
C ARG A 418 -29.25 9.10 3.15
N ASP A 419 -30.27 8.25 3.15
CA ASP A 419 -31.37 8.34 2.19
C ASP A 419 -32.08 9.70 2.34
N GLY A 420 -32.31 10.40 1.23
CA GLY A 420 -32.92 11.73 1.21
C GLY A 420 -32.01 12.89 1.63
N GLN A 421 -30.71 12.65 1.87
CA GLN A 421 -29.77 13.73 2.20
C GLN A 421 -29.49 14.63 0.99
N LYS A 422 -29.47 15.95 1.21
CA LYS A 422 -29.01 16.94 0.22
C LYS A 422 -27.49 16.94 0.17
N ILE A 423 -26.95 16.88 -1.05
CA ILE A 423 -25.53 16.70 -1.32
C ILE A 423 -25.03 17.83 -2.20
N LYS A 424 -23.81 18.29 -1.90
CA LYS A 424 -23.08 19.26 -2.70
C LYS A 424 -22.13 18.56 -3.67
N THR A 425 -21.87 19.22 -4.80
CA THR A 425 -20.93 18.79 -5.83
C THR A 425 -19.56 18.49 -5.21
N GLY A 426 -18.99 17.33 -5.55
CA GLY A 426 -17.70 16.86 -5.05
C GLY A 426 -17.72 16.12 -3.71
N GLN A 427 -18.85 16.06 -3.01
CA GLN A 427 -18.98 15.29 -1.76
C GLN A 427 -18.88 13.78 -2.01
N ILE A 428 -18.22 13.07 -1.10
CA ILE A 428 -18.04 11.61 -1.20
C ILE A 428 -19.35 10.92 -0.80
N LEU A 429 -19.86 10.07 -1.70
CA LEU A 429 -21.12 9.35 -1.53
C LEU A 429 -20.89 7.97 -0.92
N ALA A 430 -19.90 7.26 -1.43
CA ALA A 430 -19.62 5.88 -1.06
C ALA A 430 -18.13 5.56 -1.21
N GLU A 431 -17.62 4.76 -0.29
CA GLU A 431 -16.36 4.04 -0.43
C GLU A 431 -16.66 2.60 -0.85
N VAL A 432 -16.25 2.23 -2.05
CA VAL A 432 -16.39 0.86 -2.55
C VAL A 432 -15.10 0.11 -2.18
N PRO A 433 -15.18 -0.97 -1.36
CA PRO A 433 -14.02 -1.80 -1.10
C PRO A 433 -13.51 -2.39 -2.42
N ILE A 434 -12.20 -2.44 -2.55
CA ILE A 434 -11.57 -3.16 -3.66
C ILE A 434 -11.95 -4.64 -3.48
N THR A 435 -12.79 -5.14 -4.39
CA THR A 435 -13.29 -6.52 -4.39
C THR A 435 -12.13 -7.50 -4.45
N GLY A 436 -12.12 -8.47 -3.52
CA GLY A 436 -11.12 -9.55 -3.46
C GLY A 436 -10.39 -9.71 -2.12
N ARG A 437 -10.29 -8.62 -1.35
CA ARG A 437 -9.98 -8.71 0.09
C ARG A 437 -11.27 -8.44 0.84
N SER A 438 -11.95 -9.49 1.27
CA SER A 438 -12.72 -9.41 2.51
C SER A 438 -11.71 -9.04 3.60
N ARG A 439 -11.42 -7.74 3.73
CA ARG A 439 -10.73 -7.22 4.90
C ARG A 439 -11.65 -7.62 6.04
N LYS A 440 -11.23 -8.59 6.85
CA LYS A 440 -11.92 -8.92 8.09
C LYS A 440 -12.20 -7.59 8.77
N THR A 441 -13.47 -7.24 8.88
CA THR A 441 -13.96 -5.88 9.15
C THR A 441 -13.55 -5.35 10.53
N THR A 442 -12.86 -6.17 11.31
CA THR A 442 -12.35 -5.88 12.64
C THR A 442 -10.89 -6.29 12.72
N GLU A 443 -10.01 -5.49 12.10
CA GLU A 443 -8.61 -5.51 12.48
C GLU A 443 -8.53 -4.89 13.88
N LYS A 444 -8.27 -5.71 14.91
CA LYS A 444 -8.07 -5.21 16.28
C LYS A 444 -6.70 -4.51 16.31
N ALA A 445 -6.71 -3.21 16.08
CA ALA A 445 -5.54 -2.37 16.31
C ALA A 445 -5.53 -1.93 17.79
N ALA A 446 -4.39 -2.16 18.44
CA ALA A 446 -4.10 -1.59 19.74
C ALA A 446 -3.08 -0.47 19.53
N LYS A 447 -3.30 0.68 20.18
CA LYS A 447 -2.34 1.77 20.20
C LYS A 447 -2.20 2.25 21.64
N ASP A 448 -0.96 2.49 22.04
CA ASP A 448 -0.67 2.98 23.39
C ASP A 448 -1.15 4.43 23.51
N VAL A 449 -1.94 4.70 24.55
CA VAL A 449 -2.40 6.05 24.88
C VAL A 449 -1.48 6.59 25.96
N ALA A 450 -0.60 7.51 25.57
CA ALA A 450 0.25 8.25 26.49
C ALA A 450 -0.46 9.55 26.91
N SER A 451 -0.25 9.97 28.16
CA SER A 451 -0.68 11.27 28.67
C SER A 451 0.51 12.22 28.70
N ASP A 452 0.32 13.45 28.23
CA ASP A 452 1.32 14.52 28.37
C ASP A 452 1.33 15.11 29.79
N ILE A 453 0.30 14.83 30.59
CA ILE A 453 0.10 15.33 31.93
C ILE A 453 0.44 14.23 32.94
N ALA A 454 1.27 14.56 33.93
CA ALA A 454 1.48 13.70 35.09
C ALA A 454 0.21 13.72 35.97
N GLY A 455 -0.14 12.59 36.60
CA GLY A 455 -1.40 12.53 37.34
C GLY A 455 -1.85 11.13 37.74
N GLU A 456 -2.92 11.09 38.52
CA GLU A 456 -3.59 9.83 38.89
C GLU A 456 -4.61 9.45 37.81
N VAL A 457 -4.53 8.20 37.33
CA VAL A 457 -5.48 7.66 36.35
C VAL A 457 -6.71 7.12 37.05
N ARG A 458 -7.88 7.69 36.73
CA ARG A 458 -9.20 7.18 37.13
C ARG A 458 -9.96 6.59 35.95
N PHE A 459 -10.38 5.34 36.11
CA PHE A 459 -11.20 4.64 35.14
C PHE A 459 -12.69 4.86 35.43
N ALA A 460 -13.41 5.44 34.47
CA ALA A 460 -14.87 5.54 34.48
C ALA A 460 -15.42 4.52 33.47
N ASP A 461 -16.16 3.52 33.97
CA ASP A 461 -16.78 2.45 33.18
C ASP A 461 -15.82 1.56 32.37
N LEU A 462 -14.54 1.56 32.72
CA LEU A 462 -13.50 0.73 32.07
C LEU A 462 -13.00 -0.32 33.06
N VAL A 463 -13.16 -1.61 32.72
CA VAL A 463 -12.60 -2.74 33.50
C VAL A 463 -11.28 -3.16 32.85
N PRO A 464 -10.11 -2.78 33.40
CA PRO A 464 -8.83 -3.16 32.85
C PRO A 464 -8.52 -4.63 33.15
N GLU A 465 -8.09 -5.38 32.15
CA GLU A 465 -7.50 -6.70 32.33
C GLU A 465 -5.98 -6.55 32.46
N GLU A 466 -5.41 -6.95 33.60
CA GLU A 466 -3.97 -6.93 33.82
C GLU A 466 -3.32 -8.17 33.21
N LYS A 467 -2.52 -7.95 32.18
CA LYS A 467 -1.68 -8.99 31.60
C LYS A 467 -0.24 -8.73 32.02
N LYS A 468 0.32 -9.66 32.81
CA LYS A 468 1.74 -9.66 33.15
C LYS A 468 2.52 -10.45 32.11
N ASP A 469 3.50 -9.81 31.50
CA ASP A 469 4.44 -10.50 30.63
C ASP A 469 5.42 -11.35 31.47
N ARG A 470 6.12 -12.30 30.84
CA ARG A 470 7.14 -13.16 31.48
C ARG A 470 8.28 -12.38 32.14
N GLN A 471 8.43 -11.10 31.79
CA GLN A 471 9.45 -10.18 32.32
C GLN A 471 8.93 -9.31 33.49
N GLY A 472 7.68 -9.48 33.95
CA GLY A 472 7.12 -8.75 35.09
C GLY A 472 6.45 -7.41 34.76
N ASN A 473 6.49 -6.97 33.50
CA ASN A 473 5.78 -5.78 33.03
C ASN A 473 4.26 -6.02 33.05
N THR A 474 3.50 -5.12 33.68
CA THR A 474 2.04 -5.22 33.78
C THR A 474 1.40 -4.28 32.74
N THR A 475 0.80 -4.85 31.70
CA THR A 475 0.00 -4.09 30.73
C THR A 475 -1.47 -4.20 31.08
N ARG A 476 -2.17 -3.06 31.20
CA ARG A 476 -3.61 -3.00 31.42
C ARG A 476 -4.31 -2.82 30.08
N ILE A 477 -5.08 -3.83 29.66
CA ILE A 477 -5.80 -3.81 28.38
C ILE A 477 -7.29 -3.64 28.65
N ALA A 478 -7.92 -2.66 27.99
CA ALA A 478 -9.36 -2.49 28.02
C ALA A 478 -10.02 -3.33 26.94
N GLN A 479 -10.97 -4.21 27.30
CA GLN A 479 -11.74 -4.98 26.31
C GLN A 479 -12.97 -4.23 25.77
N ARG A 480 -13.42 -3.18 26.48
CA ARG A 480 -14.57 -2.34 26.11
C ARG A 480 -14.16 -0.88 26.16
N GLY A 481 -14.75 -0.05 25.28
CA GLY A 481 -14.59 1.39 25.35
C GLY A 481 -15.15 1.94 26.65
N GLY A 482 -14.48 2.93 27.21
CA GLY A 482 -14.83 3.60 28.47
C GLY A 482 -14.07 4.91 28.58
N LEU A 483 -14.36 5.70 29.60
CA LEU A 483 -13.71 7.00 29.81
C LEU A 483 -12.53 6.83 30.77
N LEU A 484 -11.39 7.40 30.40
CA LEU A 484 -10.20 7.46 31.24
C LEU A 484 -9.96 8.92 31.61
N TRP A 485 -9.98 9.20 32.91
CA TRP A 485 -9.69 10.52 33.45
C TRP A 485 -8.28 10.52 33.99
N ILE A 486 -7.47 11.50 33.59
CA ILE A 486 -6.19 11.77 34.25
C ILE A 486 -6.41 12.99 35.13
N LEU A 487 -6.34 12.78 36.44
CA LEU A 487 -6.31 13.86 37.40
C LEU A 487 -4.93 14.50 37.33
N SER A 488 -4.83 15.61 36.59
CA SER A 488 -3.61 16.40 36.46
C SER A 488 -2.98 16.67 37.83
N GLY A 489 -1.70 16.35 37.98
CA GLY A 489 -0.94 16.57 39.19
C GLY A 489 0.54 16.73 38.88
N GLU A 490 1.21 17.62 39.61
CA GLU A 490 2.65 17.77 39.50
C GLU A 490 3.33 16.77 40.45
N VAL A 491 4.30 16.02 39.91
CA VAL A 491 5.08 15.07 40.71
C VAL A 491 6.31 15.78 41.26
N TYR A 492 6.33 15.98 42.58
CA TYR A 492 7.47 16.54 43.28
C TYR A 492 8.42 15.43 43.74
N ASN A 493 9.66 15.45 43.27
CA ASN A 493 10.70 14.55 43.78
C ASN A 493 11.19 15.07 45.15
N LEU A 494 10.93 14.31 46.21
CA LEU A 494 11.38 14.66 47.56
C LEU A 494 12.90 14.50 47.70
N PRO A 495 13.59 15.41 48.43
CA PRO A 495 15.01 15.25 48.74
C PRO A 495 15.29 13.99 49.56
N PRO A 496 16.49 13.40 49.47
CA PRO A 496 16.88 12.26 50.30
C PRO A 496 16.78 12.59 51.80
N GLY A 497 16.00 11.83 52.57
CA GLY A 497 15.79 12.05 54.00
C GLY A 497 14.60 12.95 54.36
N ALA A 498 13.84 13.44 53.37
CA ALA A 498 12.57 14.11 53.61
C ALA A 498 11.45 13.09 53.87
N GLU A 499 10.69 13.29 54.95
CA GLU A 499 9.50 12.52 55.28
C GLU A 499 8.25 13.30 54.83
N PRO A 500 7.32 12.67 54.09
CA PRO A 500 6.09 13.33 53.66
C PRO A 500 5.20 13.65 54.87
N VAL A 501 4.76 14.90 54.98
CA VAL A 501 3.83 15.35 56.03
C VAL A 501 2.38 15.10 55.63
N VAL A 502 2.11 15.11 54.32
CA VAL A 502 0.78 14.94 53.75
C VAL A 502 0.46 13.48 53.49
N LYS A 503 -0.79 13.08 53.71
CA LYS A 503 -1.31 11.76 53.41
C LYS A 503 -2.16 11.79 52.12
N ASN A 504 -2.31 10.62 51.50
CA ASN A 504 -3.14 10.49 50.30
C ASN A 504 -4.58 10.91 50.59
N GLY A 505 -5.06 11.95 49.88
CA GLY A 505 -6.41 12.50 50.03
C GLY A 505 -6.51 13.78 50.87
N ASP A 506 -5.39 14.25 51.45
CA ASP A 506 -5.36 15.51 52.18
C ASP A 506 -5.53 16.72 51.24
N ARG A 507 -6.29 17.71 51.70
CA ARG A 507 -6.41 19.01 51.01
C ARG A 507 -5.32 19.94 51.50
N ILE A 508 -4.53 20.46 50.58
CA ILE A 508 -3.38 21.32 50.86
C ILE A 508 -3.70 22.70 50.31
N GLU A 509 -3.47 23.75 51.10
CA GLU A 509 -3.63 25.14 50.66
C GLU A 509 -2.41 25.59 49.85
N ALA A 510 -2.53 26.69 49.10
CA ALA A 510 -1.39 27.27 48.40
C ALA A 510 -0.26 27.59 49.41
N ASP A 511 0.98 27.22 49.08
CA ASP A 511 2.17 27.28 49.95
C ASP A 511 2.21 26.27 51.13
N GLY A 512 1.37 25.24 51.11
CA GLY A 512 1.40 24.16 52.09
C GLY A 512 2.66 23.28 52.03
N VAL A 513 3.12 22.79 53.18
CA VAL A 513 4.31 21.94 53.30
C VAL A 513 3.99 20.51 52.88
N LEU A 514 4.71 19.99 51.87
CA LEU A 514 4.56 18.62 51.37
C LEU A 514 5.39 17.59 52.15
N ALA A 515 6.61 17.96 52.52
CA ALA A 515 7.55 17.09 53.23
C ALA A 515 8.50 17.91 54.10
N GLU A 516 8.95 17.29 55.18
CA GLU A 516 9.89 17.88 56.14
C GLU A 516 11.13 17.01 56.22
N THR A 517 12.30 17.62 56.45
CA THR A 517 13.54 16.90 56.71
C THR A 517 13.94 17.16 58.15
N LYS A 518 14.07 16.09 58.95
CA LYS A 518 14.50 16.20 60.34
C LYS A 518 16.00 15.96 60.43
N LEU A 519 16.75 17.01 60.75
CA LEU A 519 18.18 16.91 61.07
C LEU A 519 18.33 16.86 62.59
N ILE A 520 18.88 15.76 63.10
CA ILE A 520 19.15 15.56 64.54
C ILE A 520 20.65 15.60 64.74
N THR A 521 21.12 16.47 65.64
CA THR A 521 22.54 16.59 66.00
C THR A 521 22.83 15.70 67.21
N GLU A 522 23.96 14.98 67.21
CA GLU A 522 24.37 14.15 68.35
C GLU A 522 24.89 15.00 69.54
N HIS A 523 25.30 16.24 69.26
CA HIS A 523 25.83 17.18 70.26
C HIS A 523 24.81 18.29 70.58
N GLY A 524 24.74 18.70 71.84
CA GLY A 524 23.99 19.88 72.26
C GLY A 524 24.73 21.16 71.82
N GLY A 525 24.00 22.11 71.23
CA GLY A 525 24.55 23.36 70.73
C GLY A 525 23.46 24.39 70.49
N ILE A 526 23.85 25.65 70.25
CA ILE A 526 22.92 26.72 69.89
C ILE A 526 22.79 26.74 68.36
N VAL A 527 21.57 26.59 67.87
CA VAL A 527 21.25 26.68 66.44
C VAL A 527 21.07 28.16 66.08
N ARG A 528 21.86 28.65 65.13
CA ARG A 528 21.73 29.99 64.58
C ARG A 528 21.27 29.89 63.13
N LEU A 529 20.14 30.53 62.84
CA LEU A 529 19.69 30.76 61.46
C LEU A 529 20.19 32.15 61.06
N PRO A 530 21.11 32.28 60.08
CA PRO A 530 21.53 33.59 59.60
C PRO A 530 20.32 34.34 59.02
N GLN A 531 20.16 35.62 59.38
CA GLN A 531 19.14 36.47 58.77
C GLN A 531 19.46 36.65 57.27
N GLU A 532 18.48 36.39 56.42
CA GLU A 532 18.61 36.55 54.97
C GLU A 532 18.97 37.99 54.62
N VAL A 533 20.12 38.19 53.98
CA VAL A 533 20.47 39.47 53.37
C VAL A 533 19.80 39.53 52.00
N GLU A 534 18.99 40.57 51.77
CA GLU A 534 18.27 40.81 50.51
C GLU A 534 19.22 40.68 49.31
N GLY A 535 18.96 39.69 48.44
CA GLY A 535 19.65 39.51 47.15
C GLY A 535 20.58 38.30 47.05
N SER A 536 20.82 37.53 48.12
CA SER A 536 21.51 36.24 48.01
C SER A 536 20.50 35.11 47.79
N LYS A 537 20.78 34.18 46.86
CA LYS A 537 20.00 32.94 46.72
C LYS A 537 20.09 32.19 48.05
N GLY A 538 19.00 32.17 48.81
CA GLY A 538 18.90 31.67 50.18
C GLY A 538 19.61 30.33 50.36
N GLY A 539 20.81 30.38 50.94
CA GLY A 539 21.46 29.21 51.49
C GLY A 539 20.78 28.86 52.80
N ARG A 540 20.09 27.72 52.85
CA ARG A 540 19.60 27.10 54.09
C ARG A 540 20.79 26.52 54.88
N GLU A 541 21.77 27.35 55.20
CA GLU A 541 22.88 26.96 56.06
C GLU A 541 22.43 27.11 57.51
N VAL A 542 22.38 26.00 58.22
CA VAL A 542 22.05 25.94 59.64
C VAL A 542 23.37 25.86 60.40
N GLU A 543 23.75 26.94 61.08
CA GLU A 543 24.96 26.96 61.90
C GLU A 543 24.65 26.35 63.28
N ILE A 544 25.38 25.29 63.65
CA ILE A 544 25.28 24.66 64.97
C ILE A 544 26.56 24.98 65.73
N ILE A 545 26.47 25.89 66.70
CA ILE A 545 27.60 26.25 67.55
C ILE A 545 27.71 25.21 68.66
N THR A 546 28.71 24.33 68.55
CA THR A 546 28.98 23.24 69.51
C THR A 546 29.91 23.65 70.65
N ALA A 547 30.69 24.73 70.51
CA ALA A 547 31.51 25.30 71.58
C ALA A 547 31.84 26.78 71.30
N SER A 548 31.85 27.63 72.34
CA SER A 548 32.32 29.02 72.26
C SER A 548 33.53 29.21 73.16
N VAL A 549 34.66 29.68 72.62
CA VAL A 549 35.83 30.05 73.41
C VAL A 549 35.71 31.52 73.80
N LEU A 550 35.55 31.78 75.10
CA LEU A 550 35.68 33.13 75.69
C LEU A 550 37.17 33.43 75.85
N LEU A 551 37.65 34.46 75.15
CA LEU A 551 39.02 35.00 75.29
C LEU A 551 39.11 35.99 76.45
#